data_AF-T1GZF8-F1
#
_entry.id   AF-T1GZF8-F1
#
_cell.length_a   1.000
_cell.length_b   1.000
_cell.length_c   1.000
_cell.angle_alpha   90.00
_cell.angle_beta   90.00
_cell.angle_gamma   90.00
#
_symmetry.space_group_name_H-M   'P 1'
#
loop_
_entity.id
_entity.type
_entity.pdbx_description
1 polymer ?
#
loop_
_entity_poly.entity_id
_entity_poly.type
_entity_poly.pdbx_seq_one_letter_code
_entity_poly.pdbx_strand_id
1 'polypeptide(L)'
;MIDIAWLLGHYYFAGCLDSNLLVLYGDESEDLKTISKFKPQVTAIKIPMPPFSTHHSKVMLLGYKDGSMRVVVSTANLYDDDWHNRTQGIWISPTLKPLPEEANTTDGESPTGFRHDLMAYLAQYKLGKL
;
A
#
# COMPACT_ATOMS: atom_id res chain seq x y z
N MET A 1 -12.32 3.80 -0.24
CA MET A 1 -12.43 4.78 -1.35
C MET A 1 -11.06 5.20 -1.88
N ILE A 2 -10.91 5.20 -3.20
CA ILE A 2 -9.68 5.60 -3.92
C ILE A 2 -10.10 6.31 -5.20
N ASP A 3 -9.56 7.50 -5.45
CA ASP A 3 -9.54 8.14 -6.75
C ASP A 3 -8.19 7.81 -7.41
N ILE A 4 -8.21 6.93 -8.40
CA ILE A 4 -6.99 6.45 -9.05
C ILE A 4 -6.33 7.53 -9.92
N ALA A 5 -7.11 8.43 -10.52
CA ALA A 5 -6.57 9.51 -11.33
C ALA A 5 -5.82 10.52 -10.45
N TRP A 6 -6.42 10.89 -9.32
CA TRP A 6 -5.79 11.75 -8.31
C TRP A 6 -4.51 11.11 -7.75
N LEU A 7 -4.56 9.82 -7.38
CA LEU A 7 -3.39 9.09 -6.88
C LEU A 7 -2.25 9.07 -7.90
N LEU A 8 -2.54 8.76 -9.18
CA LEU A 8 -1.53 8.74 -10.24
C LEU A 8 -1.00 10.15 -10.56
N GLY A 9 -1.80 11.19 -10.35
CA GLY A 9 -1.35 12.58 -10.42
C GLY A 9 -0.21 12.85 -9.43
N HIS A 10 -0.33 12.38 -8.18
CA HIS A 10 0.76 12.50 -7.19
C HIS A 10 2.01 11.71 -7.58
N TYR A 11 1.86 10.52 -8.15
CA TYR A 11 3.00 9.74 -8.67
C TYR A 11 3.68 10.43 -9.86
N TYR A 12 2.91 11.10 -10.71
CA TYR A 12 3.44 11.91 -11.81
C TYR A 12 4.27 13.09 -11.28
N PHE A 13 3.72 13.87 -10.35
CA PHE A 13 4.44 15.00 -9.76
C PHE A 13 5.69 14.57 -8.98
N ALA A 14 5.67 13.39 -8.37
CA ALA A 14 6.82 12.80 -7.69
C ALA A 14 7.87 12.19 -8.65
N GLY A 15 7.60 12.15 -9.96
CA GLY A 15 8.52 11.58 -10.96
C GLY A 15 8.66 10.06 -10.88
N CYS A 16 7.67 9.36 -10.35
CA CYS A 16 7.70 7.90 -10.14
C CYS A 16 6.52 7.16 -10.78
N LEU A 17 5.80 7.79 -11.71
CA LEU A 17 4.61 7.25 -12.38
C LEU A 17 4.81 5.86 -13.04
N ASP A 18 6.01 5.58 -13.52
CA ASP A 18 6.33 4.31 -14.20
C ASP A 18 6.68 3.17 -13.22
N SER A 19 6.69 3.45 -11.91
CA SER A 19 6.95 2.42 -10.89
C SER A 19 5.75 1.49 -10.76
N ASN A 20 6.01 0.21 -10.46
CA ASN A 20 4.95 -0.77 -10.20
C ASN A 20 4.12 -0.33 -8.98
N LEU A 21 2.80 -0.31 -9.14
CA LEU A 21 1.84 0.08 -8.10
C LEU A 21 0.82 -1.04 -7.91
N LEU A 22 0.74 -1.57 -6.69
CA LEU A 22 -0.33 -2.46 -6.27
C LEU A 22 -1.36 -1.68 -5.46
N VAL A 23 -2.63 -1.80 -5.84
CA VAL A 23 -3.76 -1.18 -5.13
C VAL A 23 -4.71 -2.27 -4.64
N LEU A 24 -4.81 -2.42 -3.32
CA LEU A 24 -5.83 -3.28 -2.68
C LEU A 24 -7.01 -2.41 -2.28
N TYR A 25 -8.23 -2.77 -2.69
CA TYR A 25 -9.42 -1.94 -2.48
C TYR A 25 -10.67 -2.78 -2.15
N GLY A 26 -11.58 -2.25 -1.33
CA GLY A 26 -12.81 -2.95 -0.94
C GLY A 26 -14.07 -2.53 -1.70
N ASP A 27 -14.19 -1.23 -2.03
CA ASP A 27 -15.39 -0.67 -2.66
C ASP A 27 -15.45 -1.01 -4.16
N GLU A 28 -16.63 -1.00 -4.77
CA GLU A 28 -16.73 -1.11 -6.23
C GLU A 28 -16.12 0.12 -6.92
N SER A 29 -15.30 -0.10 -7.96
CA SER A 29 -14.70 0.96 -8.77
C SER A 29 -14.43 0.46 -10.18
N GLU A 30 -15.12 1.03 -11.18
CA GLU A 30 -14.92 0.68 -12.59
C GLU A 30 -13.54 1.11 -13.11
N ASP A 31 -13.04 2.24 -12.63
CA ASP A 31 -11.71 2.74 -12.98
C ASP A 31 -10.63 1.75 -12.50
N LEU A 32 -10.69 1.30 -11.25
CA LEU A 32 -9.74 0.31 -10.71
C LEU A 32 -9.88 -1.05 -11.38
N LYS A 33 -11.08 -1.50 -11.76
CA LYS A 33 -11.27 -2.77 -12.48
C LYS A 33 -10.59 -2.78 -13.84
N THR A 34 -10.51 -1.63 -14.50
CA THR A 34 -10.02 -1.51 -15.88
C THR A 34 -8.65 -0.87 -15.99
N ILE A 35 -8.09 -0.36 -14.88
CA ILE A 35 -6.86 0.44 -14.87
C ILE A 35 -5.68 -0.24 -15.55
N SER A 36 -5.50 -1.56 -15.36
CA SER A 36 -4.38 -2.31 -15.92
C SER A 36 -4.36 -2.33 -17.47
N LYS A 37 -5.51 -2.09 -18.11
CA LYS A 37 -5.60 -1.95 -19.58
C LYS A 37 -4.95 -0.66 -20.08
N PHE A 38 -4.92 0.37 -19.25
CA PHE A 38 -4.43 1.71 -19.60
C PHE A 38 -3.11 2.06 -18.91
N LYS A 39 -2.84 1.44 -17.77
CA LYS A 39 -1.64 1.60 -16.94
C LYS A 39 -1.12 0.20 -16.54
N PRO A 40 -0.35 -0.47 -17.42
CA PRO A 40 0.12 -1.84 -17.19
C PRO A 40 0.96 -2.02 -15.91
N GLN A 41 1.58 -0.95 -15.42
CA GLN A 41 2.34 -0.94 -14.16
C GLN A 41 1.45 -0.92 -12.91
N VAL A 42 0.14 -0.71 -13.07
CA VAL A 42 -0.83 -0.65 -11.96
C VAL A 42 -1.63 -1.94 -11.91
N THR A 43 -1.42 -2.71 -10.84
CA THR A 43 -2.23 -3.88 -10.51
C THR A 43 -3.23 -3.49 -9.43
N ALA A 44 -4.53 -3.58 -9.74
CA ALA A 44 -5.59 -3.30 -8.77
C ALA A 44 -6.36 -4.58 -8.43
N ILE A 45 -6.49 -4.88 -7.15
CA ILE A 45 -7.12 -6.11 -6.65
C ILE A 45 -8.23 -5.74 -5.68
N LYS A 46 -9.45 -6.17 -6.05
CA LYS A 46 -10.60 -6.04 -5.19
C LYS A 46 -10.56 -7.10 -4.10
N ILE A 47 -10.65 -6.67 -2.85
CA ILE A 47 -10.72 -7.56 -1.69
C ILE A 47 -12.19 -7.96 -1.48
N PRO A 48 -12.52 -9.27 -1.45
CA PRO A 48 -13.86 -9.73 -1.16
C PRO A 48 -14.28 -9.33 0.25
N MET A 49 -15.37 -8.55 0.34
CA MET A 49 -15.92 -8.08 1.61
C MET A 49 -17.24 -8.82 1.90
N PRO A 50 -17.36 -9.55 3.02
CA PRO A 50 -18.64 -10.06 3.50
C PRO A 50 -19.69 -8.92 3.65
N PRO A 51 -20.99 -9.26 3.71
CA PRO A 51 -22.02 -8.27 4.00
C PRO A 51 -21.69 -7.44 5.24
N PHE A 52 -21.93 -6.13 5.17
CA PHE A 52 -21.70 -5.18 6.28
C PHE A 52 -20.24 -5.05 6.74
N SER A 53 -19.27 -5.36 5.87
CA SER A 53 -17.84 -5.21 6.16
C SER A 53 -17.16 -4.19 5.24
N THR A 54 -16.00 -3.69 5.66
CA THR A 54 -15.23 -2.69 4.89
C THR A 54 -13.73 -2.98 4.95
N HIS A 55 -13.07 -2.87 3.80
CA HIS A 55 -11.61 -2.80 3.73
C HIS A 55 -11.17 -1.39 4.13
N HIS A 56 -10.92 -1.18 5.42
CA HIS A 56 -10.77 0.18 5.98
C HIS A 56 -9.32 0.59 6.24
N SER A 57 -8.37 -0.34 6.12
CA SER A 57 -6.96 -0.09 6.36
C SER A 57 -6.37 0.85 5.29
N LYS A 58 -5.61 1.85 5.73
CA LYS A 58 -4.87 2.75 4.84
C LYS A 58 -3.38 2.60 5.17
N VAL A 59 -2.75 1.70 4.42
CA VAL A 59 -1.36 1.29 4.62
C VAL A 59 -0.65 1.39 3.28
N MET A 60 0.55 1.97 3.28
CA MET A 60 1.43 2.01 2.12
C MET A 60 2.72 1.26 2.43
N LEU A 61 3.13 0.41 1.49
CA LEU A 61 4.45 -0.22 1.48
C LEU A 61 5.23 0.38 0.32
N LEU A 62 6.22 1.22 0.63
CA LEU A 62 6.96 2.01 -0.35
C LEU A 62 8.36 1.43 -0.50
N GLY A 63 8.66 0.83 -1.65
CA GLY A 63 10.01 0.37 -2.01
C GLY A 63 10.80 1.42 -2.78
N TYR A 64 12.10 1.51 -2.52
CA TYR A 64 13.01 2.48 -3.14
C TYR A 64 14.07 1.80 -4.01
N LYS A 65 14.71 2.59 -4.90
CA LYS A 65 15.70 2.09 -5.86
C LYS A 65 16.96 1.50 -5.23
N ASP A 66 17.26 1.86 -3.98
CA ASP A 66 18.39 1.32 -3.21
C ASP A 66 18.06 0.01 -2.47
N GLY A 67 16.87 -0.55 -2.71
CA GLY A 67 16.38 -1.76 -2.06
C GLY A 67 15.82 -1.53 -0.66
N SER A 68 15.87 -0.30 -0.13
CA SER A 68 15.21 0.03 1.13
C SER A 68 13.70 0.17 0.95
N MET A 69 12.97 0.19 2.06
CA MET A 69 11.53 0.40 2.05
C MET A 69 11.04 1.25 3.23
N ARG A 70 9.78 1.65 3.19
CA ARG A 70 9.08 2.30 4.30
C ARG A 70 7.65 1.79 4.42
N VAL A 71 7.16 1.74 5.64
CA VAL A 71 5.75 1.48 5.96
C VAL A 71 5.12 2.79 6.39
N VAL A 72 3.97 3.12 5.79
CA VAL A 72 3.15 4.27 6.20
C VAL A 72 1.79 3.74 6.60
N VAL A 73 1.32 4.14 7.78
CA VAL A 73 -0.05 3.87 8.23
C VAL A 73 -0.74 5.21 8.41
N SER A 74 -1.86 5.42 7.75
CA SER A 74 -2.59 6.69 7.79
C SER A 74 -4.06 6.50 8.11
N THR A 75 -4.76 7.62 8.32
CA THR A 75 -6.23 7.65 8.48
C THR A 75 -6.97 8.13 7.24
N ALA A 76 -6.25 8.71 6.26
CA ALA A 76 -6.81 9.26 5.03
C ALA A 76 -7.03 8.20 3.95
N ASN A 77 -8.18 8.26 3.27
CA ASN A 77 -8.38 7.59 1.97
C ASN A 77 -7.53 8.26 0.87
N LEU A 78 -7.47 7.66 -0.32
CA LEU A 78 -6.67 8.17 -1.43
C LEU A 78 -7.52 8.98 -2.41
N TYR A 79 -8.01 10.14 -1.97
CA TYR A 79 -8.69 11.15 -2.79
C TYR A 79 -8.52 12.54 -2.14
N ASP A 80 -8.73 13.60 -2.91
CA ASP A 80 -8.34 14.97 -2.54
C ASP A 80 -8.84 15.47 -1.18
N ASP A 81 -10.14 15.35 -0.91
CA ASP A 81 -10.75 15.99 0.27
C ASP A 81 -10.15 15.47 1.58
N ASP A 82 -9.76 14.20 1.63
CA ASP A 82 -9.17 13.61 2.84
C ASP A 82 -7.79 14.21 3.16
N TRP A 83 -7.13 14.85 2.20
CA TRP A 83 -5.81 15.47 2.35
C TRP A 83 -5.85 17.00 2.32
N HIS A 84 -7.00 17.61 1.99
CA HIS A 84 -7.12 19.06 1.86
C HIS A 84 -7.54 19.76 3.16
N ASN A 85 -8.68 19.40 3.73
CA ASN A 85 -9.29 20.13 4.86
C ASN A 85 -9.85 19.18 5.94
N ARG A 86 -9.11 18.10 6.23
CA ARG A 86 -9.41 17.16 7.31
C ARG A 86 -8.21 16.98 8.22
N THR A 87 -8.46 16.83 9.52
CA THR A 87 -7.44 16.35 10.44
C THR A 87 -7.19 14.88 10.20
N GLN A 88 -5.98 14.53 9.76
CA GLN A 88 -5.55 13.16 9.52
C GLN A 88 -4.32 12.83 10.36
N GLY A 89 -4.18 11.55 10.70
CA GLY A 89 -2.98 10.98 11.29
C GLY A 89 -2.15 10.25 10.25
N ILE A 90 -0.83 10.39 10.36
CA ILE A 90 0.13 9.63 9.57
C ILE A 90 1.23 9.15 10.52
N TRP A 91 1.43 7.84 10.56
CA TRP A 91 2.63 7.23 11.12
C TRP A 91 3.53 6.79 9.96
N ILE A 92 4.80 7.16 10.06
CA ILE A 92 5.82 6.91 9.05
C ILE A 92 6.94 6.13 9.72
N SER A 93 7.22 4.91 9.25
CA SER A 93 8.35 4.13 9.77
C SER A 93 9.68 4.80 9.45
N PRO A 94 10.77 4.44 10.16
CA PRO A 94 12.13 4.67 9.65
C PRO A 94 12.31 4.03 8.27
N THR A 95 13.34 4.46 7.53
CA THR A 95 13.77 3.73 6.34
C THR A 95 14.30 2.36 6.75
N LEU A 96 13.72 1.30 6.20
CA LEU A 96 14.04 -0.09 6.45
C LEU A 96 15.03 -0.56 5.38
N LYS A 97 16.27 -0.86 5.77
CA LYS A 97 17.30 -1.35 4.84
C LYS A 97 17.06 -2.83 4.50
N PRO A 98 17.45 -3.28 3.31
CA PRO A 98 17.43 -4.69 2.98
C PRO A 98 18.35 -5.45 3.93
N LEU A 99 17.94 -6.66 4.30
CA LEU A 99 18.80 -7.59 5.04
C LEU A 99 19.84 -8.20 4.09
N PRO A 100 21.04 -8.57 4.59
CA PRO A 100 21.99 -9.38 3.84
C PRO A 100 21.38 -10.70 3.39
N GLU A 101 21.93 -11.31 2.34
CA GLU A 101 21.45 -12.60 1.83
C GLU A 101 21.60 -13.73 2.86
N GLU A 102 22.59 -13.64 3.74
CA GLU A 102 22.89 -14.61 4.80
C GLU A 102 22.08 -14.38 6.09
N ALA A 103 21.16 -13.41 6.09
CA ALA A 103 20.35 -13.10 7.26
C ALA A 103 19.43 -14.27 7.64
N ASN A 104 19.31 -14.53 8.94
CA ASN A 104 18.37 -15.51 9.47
C ASN A 104 16.92 -15.02 9.29
N THR A 105 15.97 -15.95 9.29
CA THR A 105 14.54 -15.64 9.15
C THR A 105 13.99 -14.72 10.24
N THR A 106 14.64 -14.71 11.41
CA THR A 106 14.33 -13.86 12.57
C THR A 106 15.00 -12.48 12.52
N ASP A 107 15.94 -12.26 11.62
CA ASP A 107 16.65 -10.99 11.52
C ASP A 107 15.74 -9.87 11.02
N GLY A 108 16.07 -8.64 11.39
CA GLY A 108 15.27 -7.45 11.06
C GLY A 108 13.98 -7.29 11.87
N GLU A 109 13.79 -8.08 12.93
CA GLU A 109 12.68 -7.88 13.87
C GLU A 109 12.97 -6.74 14.86
N SER A 110 11.93 -6.00 15.20
CA SER A 110 11.93 -4.95 16.20
C SER A 110 11.63 -5.50 17.61
N PRO A 111 12.00 -4.78 18.69
CA PRO A 111 11.60 -5.16 20.05
C PRO A 111 10.08 -5.28 20.27
N THR A 112 9.27 -4.71 19.38
CA THR A 112 7.81 -4.75 19.44
C THR A 112 7.20 -5.89 18.63
N GLY A 113 7.98 -6.68 17.89
CA GLY A 113 7.45 -7.74 17.01
C GLY A 113 6.76 -7.23 15.75
N PHE A 114 6.96 -5.96 15.37
CA PHE A 114 6.21 -5.32 14.29
C PHE A 114 6.34 -6.02 12.93
N ARG A 115 7.51 -6.58 12.60
CA ARG A 115 7.70 -7.26 11.30
C ARG A 115 6.83 -8.51 11.25
N HIS A 116 6.87 -9.34 12.28
CA HIS A 116 6.02 -10.52 12.42
C HIS A 116 4.53 -10.16 12.30
N ASP A 117 4.08 -9.16 13.06
CA ASP A 117 2.67 -8.75 13.08
C ASP A 117 2.20 -8.19 11.73
N LEU A 118 3.03 -7.38 11.06
CA LEU A 118 2.71 -6.86 9.73
C LEU A 118 2.63 -8.00 8.70
N MET A 119 3.54 -8.97 8.75
CA MET A 119 3.49 -10.14 7.88
C MET A 119 2.23 -10.98 8.14
N ALA A 120 1.88 -11.21 9.41
CA ALA A 120 0.68 -11.94 9.80
C ALA A 120 -0.60 -11.23 9.34
N TYR A 121 -0.64 -9.89 9.41
CA TYR A 121 -1.71 -9.07 8.87
C TYR A 121 -1.83 -9.22 7.35
N LEU A 122 -0.73 -9.07 6.60
CA LEU A 122 -0.73 -9.20 5.14
C LEU A 122 -1.10 -10.61 4.67
N ALA A 123 -0.74 -11.65 5.44
CA ALA A 123 -1.10 -13.03 5.14
C ALA A 123 -2.63 -13.28 5.15
N GLN A 124 -3.41 -12.48 5.88
CA GLN A 124 -4.87 -12.62 5.93
C GLN A 124 -5.56 -12.30 4.61
N TYR A 125 -4.90 -11.57 3.72
CA TYR A 125 -5.44 -11.29 2.39
C TYR A 125 -5.50 -12.54 1.50
N LYS A 126 -4.70 -13.58 1.80
CA LYS A 126 -4.67 -14.85 1.06
C LYS A 126 -4.53 -14.68 -0.46
N LEU A 127 -3.87 -13.60 -0.87
CA LEU A 127 -3.53 -13.39 -2.28
C LEU A 127 -2.39 -14.35 -2.63
N GLY A 128 -2.52 -15.03 -3.76
CA GLY A 128 -1.44 -15.86 -4.30
C GLY A 128 -0.21 -15.01 -4.66
N LYS A 129 0.84 -15.64 -5.20
CA LYS A 129 1.97 -14.88 -5.76
C LYS A 129 1.43 -13.89 -6.81
N LEU A 130 1.60 -12.60 -6.50
CA LEU A 130 1.41 -11.48 -7.42
C LEU A 130 2.57 -11.41 -8.39
#